data_AF-A0A519CIG5-F1
#
_entry.id   AF-A0A519CIG5-F1
#
_cell.length_a   1.000
_cell.length_b   1.000
_cell.length_c   1.000
_cell.angle_alpha   90.00
_cell.angle_beta   90.00
_cell.angle_gamma   90.00
#
_symmetry.space_group_name_H-M   'P 1'
#
loop_
_entity.id
_entity.type
_entity.pdbx_description
1 polymer ?
#
loop_
_entity_poly.entity_id
_entity_poly.type
_entity_poly.pdbx_seq_one_letter_code
_entity_poly.pdbx_strand_id
1 'polypeptide(L)'
;MNRSSVSNGDYMEVMVSPSGPKMLLARLKIGDHKSQFDEDLGRATQKRIRDHQSGRYLLQLCLEKWDIPLDSIEVLRTANRAPYLSWIEGLWRNDTLPGISIGHSGEWAVCALIEAGWWVGIDGEPANRGIQENAFDMMAKGEELDWLRENPNQAIKIWTAKEAVQKAEQLGMNLNPRNINLADYNVHSFHHDDLMVSVAWRKSGGKPRTSEDDLLDATRDAMKDNPDFEIGCQATRNP
;
A
#
# COMPACT_ATOMS: atom_id res chain seq x y z
N MET A 1 11.30 -35.03 -28.18
CA MET A 1 9.87 -34.72 -27.94
C MET A 1 9.61 -34.89 -26.45
N ASN A 2 9.13 -33.94 -25.66
CA ASN A 2 8.77 -32.55 -25.85
C ASN A 2 9.16 -31.87 -24.52
N ARG A 3 10.18 -31.01 -24.53
CA ARG A 3 10.35 -30.02 -23.45
C ARG A 3 9.46 -28.85 -23.86
N SER A 4 8.27 -28.79 -23.30
CA SER A 4 7.43 -27.60 -23.36
C SER A 4 8.10 -26.52 -22.52
N SER A 5 8.83 -25.63 -23.18
CA SER A 5 9.30 -24.36 -22.65
C SER A 5 8.10 -23.46 -22.39
N VAL A 6 7.59 -23.50 -21.16
CA VAL A 6 6.74 -22.44 -20.61
C VAL A 6 7.70 -21.43 -19.98
N SER A 7 7.57 -20.16 -20.37
CA SER A 7 8.40 -19.06 -19.90
C SER A 7 8.23 -18.84 -18.39
N ASN A 8 9.28 -19.10 -17.62
CA ASN A 8 9.42 -18.62 -16.24
C ASN A 8 9.53 -17.09 -16.27
N GLY A 9 8.54 -16.33 -15.79
CA GLY A 9 8.68 -14.87 -15.71
C GLY A 9 7.58 -14.07 -15.01
N ASP A 10 6.30 -14.49 -15.08
CA ASP A 10 5.17 -13.58 -14.80
C ASP A 10 4.23 -14.01 -13.66
N TYR A 11 4.69 -14.85 -12.73
CA TYR A 11 3.86 -15.32 -11.62
C TYR A 11 4.05 -14.46 -10.36
N MET A 12 2.94 -14.14 -9.69
CA MET A 12 2.98 -13.56 -8.34
C MET A 12 3.62 -14.54 -7.37
N GLU A 13 4.63 -14.08 -6.64
CA GLU A 13 5.31 -14.82 -5.59
C GLU A 13 4.85 -14.33 -4.22
N VAL A 14 4.34 -15.25 -3.40
CA VAL A 14 3.93 -14.94 -2.03
C VAL A 14 5.14 -15.04 -1.10
N MET A 15 5.37 -13.98 -0.34
CA MET A 15 6.45 -13.88 0.64
C MET A 15 5.95 -14.29 2.03
N VAL A 16 6.87 -14.70 2.89
CA VAL A 16 6.56 -15.06 4.28
C VAL A 16 6.09 -13.82 5.04
N SER A 17 4.91 -13.90 5.65
CA SER A 17 4.39 -12.85 6.53
C SER A 17 4.96 -12.98 7.94
N PRO A 18 5.27 -11.85 8.61
CA PRO A 18 5.72 -11.86 9.99
C PRO A 18 4.60 -12.28 10.95
N SER A 19 4.96 -12.61 12.19
CA SER A 19 3.98 -12.77 13.27
C SER A 19 3.25 -11.45 13.55
N GLY A 20 1.93 -11.50 13.68
CA GLY A 20 1.11 -10.31 13.93
C GLY A 20 -0.25 -10.43 13.27
N PRO A 21 -0.85 -9.30 12.84
CA PRO A 21 -2.11 -9.32 12.10
C PRO A 21 -1.98 -10.10 10.80
N LYS A 22 -3.09 -10.67 10.32
CA LYS A 22 -3.09 -11.46 9.07
C LYS A 22 -2.64 -10.57 7.91
N MET A 23 -1.62 -11.01 7.18
CA MET A 23 -1.07 -10.31 6.01
C MET A 23 -0.88 -11.24 4.81
N LEU A 24 -0.95 -10.67 3.61
CA LEU A 24 -0.47 -11.25 2.36
C LEU A 24 0.61 -10.30 1.83
N LEU A 25 1.84 -10.80 1.73
CA LEU A 25 2.95 -10.09 1.13
C LEU A 25 3.28 -10.77 -0.18
N ALA A 26 3.46 -10.02 -1.25
CA ALA A 26 3.79 -10.59 -2.55
C ALA A 26 4.73 -9.70 -3.36
N ARG A 27 5.43 -10.32 -4.30
CA ARG A 27 6.21 -9.64 -5.34
C ARG A 27 5.86 -10.16 -6.73
N LEU A 28 6.18 -9.37 -7.74
CA LEU A 28 6.05 -9.71 -9.15
C LEU A 28 7.13 -9.00 -9.94
N LYS A 29 7.65 -9.65 -10.98
CA LYS A 29 8.59 -9.00 -11.89
C LYS A 29 7.89 -7.90 -12.70
N ILE A 30 8.51 -6.73 -12.78
CA ILE A 30 8.03 -5.60 -13.56
C ILE A 30 8.02 -5.99 -15.04
N GLY A 31 6.88 -5.77 -15.69
CA GLY A 31 6.65 -6.20 -17.06
C GLY A 31 5.51 -5.42 -17.72
N ASP A 32 5.07 -5.92 -18.87
CA ASP A 32 3.95 -5.33 -19.61
C ASP A 32 2.61 -5.89 -19.09
N HIS A 33 2.26 -5.45 -17.88
CA HIS A 33 1.04 -5.84 -17.19
C HIS A 33 -0.08 -4.83 -17.41
N LYS A 34 -1.34 -5.26 -17.25
CA LYS A 34 -2.52 -4.38 -17.24
C LYS A 34 -3.39 -4.69 -16.04
N SER A 35 -3.87 -3.65 -15.37
CA SER A 35 -4.80 -3.77 -14.25
C SER A 35 -6.05 -2.95 -14.50
N GLN A 36 -7.18 -3.41 -13.96
CA GLN A 36 -8.38 -2.59 -13.88
C GLN A 36 -8.20 -1.38 -12.94
N PHE A 37 -7.18 -1.38 -12.06
CA PHE A 37 -6.84 -0.27 -11.18
C PHE A 37 -5.78 0.66 -11.78
N ASP A 38 -5.48 0.53 -13.08
CA ASP A 38 -4.56 1.44 -13.75
C ASP A 38 -5.15 2.85 -13.82
N GLU A 39 -4.30 3.85 -13.62
CA GLU A 39 -4.64 5.27 -13.72
C GLU A 39 -3.82 5.90 -14.85
N ASP A 40 -4.36 6.94 -15.49
CA ASP A 40 -3.59 7.72 -16.46
C ASP A 40 -2.52 8.55 -15.73
N LEU A 41 -1.25 8.22 -15.99
CA LEU A 41 -0.09 8.91 -15.42
C LEU A 41 0.33 10.15 -16.23
N GLY A 42 -0.39 10.49 -17.30
CA GLY A 42 -0.09 11.60 -18.20
C GLY A 42 1.29 11.46 -18.85
N ARG A 43 2.12 12.50 -18.78
CA ARG A 43 3.49 12.51 -19.34
C ARG A 43 4.48 11.80 -18.41
N ALA A 44 4.32 10.50 -18.24
CA ALA A 44 5.27 9.64 -17.53
C ALA A 44 6.22 8.92 -18.50
N THR A 45 7.42 8.56 -18.04
CA THR A 45 8.34 7.72 -18.83
C THR A 45 7.79 6.30 -18.95
N GLN A 46 8.18 5.58 -20.01
CA GLN A 46 7.77 4.18 -20.20
C GLN A 46 8.18 3.28 -19.03
N LYS A 47 9.31 3.57 -18.36
CA LYS A 47 9.70 2.87 -17.13
C LYS A 47 8.68 3.12 -16.03
N ARG A 48 8.36 4.39 -15.74
CA ARG A 48 7.43 4.74 -14.67
C ARG A 48 6.03 4.18 -14.90
N ILE A 49 5.59 4.13 -16.16
CA ILE A 49 4.33 3.51 -16.55
C ILE A 49 4.35 2.02 -16.22
N ARG A 50 5.38 1.29 -16.66
CA ARG A 50 5.53 -0.16 -16.37
C ARG A 50 5.63 -0.46 -14.88
N ASP A 51 6.41 0.32 -14.13
CA ASP A 51 6.54 0.17 -12.68
C ASP A 51 5.16 0.30 -11.99
N HIS A 52 4.38 1.32 -12.38
CA HIS A 52 3.05 1.56 -11.82
C HIS A 52 2.06 0.45 -12.20
N GLN A 53 1.98 0.10 -13.49
CA GLN A 53 1.07 -0.95 -13.98
C GLN A 53 1.37 -2.30 -13.34
N SER A 54 2.64 -2.65 -13.18
CA SER A 54 3.07 -3.88 -12.48
C SER A 54 2.62 -3.87 -11.02
N GLY A 55 2.73 -2.73 -10.32
CA GLY A 55 2.24 -2.58 -8.95
C GLY A 55 0.72 -2.70 -8.82
N ARG A 56 -0.04 -2.11 -9.75
CA ARG A 56 -1.51 -2.22 -9.78
C ARG A 56 -1.98 -3.63 -10.11
N TYR A 57 -1.31 -4.28 -11.07
CA TYR A 57 -1.60 -5.65 -11.43
C TYR A 57 -1.29 -6.61 -10.29
N LEU A 58 -0.17 -6.44 -9.59
CA LEU A 58 0.14 -7.21 -8.38
C LEU A 58 -0.91 -7.00 -7.28
N LEU A 59 -1.36 -5.76 -7.06
CA LEU A 59 -2.46 -5.50 -6.12
C LEU A 59 -3.73 -6.27 -6.51
N GLN A 60 -4.08 -6.29 -7.80
CA GLN A 60 -5.23 -7.03 -8.29
C GLN A 60 -5.14 -8.52 -7.95
N LEU A 61 -4.01 -9.16 -8.27
CA LEU A 61 -3.78 -10.58 -7.95
C LEU A 61 -3.85 -10.86 -6.45
N CYS A 62 -3.33 -9.94 -5.62
CA CYS A 62 -3.42 -10.06 -4.18
C CYS A 62 -4.86 -9.96 -3.67
N LEU A 63 -5.68 -9.06 -4.25
CA LEU A 63 -7.09 -8.87 -3.88
C LEU A 63 -7.95 -10.07 -4.28
N GLU A 64 -7.72 -10.64 -5.47
CA GLU A 64 -8.34 -11.90 -5.89
C GLU A 64 -8.01 -13.02 -4.91
N LYS A 65 -6.74 -13.15 -4.50
CA LYS A 65 -6.31 -14.14 -3.51
C LYS A 65 -6.88 -13.88 -2.11
N TRP A 66 -7.25 -12.64 -1.81
CA TRP A 66 -7.88 -12.23 -0.54
C TRP A 66 -9.41 -12.29 -0.59
N ASP A 67 -9.99 -12.83 -1.68
CA ASP A 67 -11.43 -12.94 -1.92
C ASP A 67 -12.17 -11.58 -1.93
N ILE A 68 -11.50 -10.51 -2.40
CA ILE A 68 -12.12 -9.19 -2.58
C ILE A 68 -12.68 -9.06 -4.01
N PRO A 69 -13.96 -8.70 -4.16
CA PRO A 69 -14.59 -8.56 -5.46
C PRO A 69 -14.15 -7.25 -6.13
N LEU A 70 -13.32 -7.43 -7.15
CA LEU A 70 -12.60 -6.38 -7.85
C LEU A 70 -13.51 -5.34 -8.54
N ASP A 71 -14.67 -5.77 -9.03
CA ASP A 71 -15.65 -4.93 -9.72
C ASP A 71 -16.43 -3.99 -8.79
N SER A 72 -16.26 -4.17 -7.48
CA SER A 72 -16.99 -3.47 -6.43
C SER A 72 -16.13 -2.44 -5.69
N ILE A 73 -14.82 -2.39 -5.96
CA ILE A 73 -13.87 -1.56 -5.22
C ILE A 73 -13.11 -0.63 -6.15
N GLU A 74 -12.60 0.45 -5.56
CA GLU A 74 -11.68 1.37 -6.21
C GLU A 74 -10.46 1.64 -5.31
N VAL A 75 -9.38 2.14 -5.92
CA VAL A 75 -8.17 2.53 -5.19
C VAL A 75 -8.05 4.04 -5.14
N LEU A 76 -8.35 4.60 -3.98
CA LEU A 76 -8.24 6.03 -3.70
C LEU A 76 -6.89 6.36 -3.06
N ARG A 77 -6.66 7.66 -2.85
CA ARG A 77 -5.43 8.19 -2.26
C ARG A 77 -5.74 9.18 -1.15
N THR A 78 -4.97 9.10 -0.06
CA THR A 78 -4.99 10.11 1.00
C THR A 78 -4.40 11.43 0.50
N ALA A 79 -4.48 12.50 1.31
CA ALA A 79 -3.81 13.77 1.02
C ALA A 79 -2.29 13.63 0.78
N ASN A 80 -1.65 12.66 1.46
CA ASN A 80 -0.23 12.34 1.28
C ASN A 80 0.01 11.28 0.19
N ARG A 81 -0.99 11.03 -0.65
CA ARG A 81 -0.97 10.09 -1.77
C ARG A 81 -0.80 8.61 -1.42
N ALA A 82 -0.96 8.23 -0.14
CA ALA A 82 -0.97 6.83 0.26
C ALA A 82 -2.23 6.14 -0.31
N PRO A 83 -2.10 4.99 -0.99
CA PRO A 83 -3.26 4.29 -1.56
C PRO A 83 -4.10 3.62 -0.48
N TYR A 84 -5.42 3.60 -0.65
CA TYR A 84 -6.35 2.83 0.17
C TYR A 84 -7.53 2.33 -0.67
N LEU A 85 -8.22 1.29 -0.19
CA LEU A 85 -9.38 0.72 -0.87
C LEU A 85 -10.67 1.39 -0.38
N SER A 86 -11.59 1.64 -1.32
CA SER A 86 -12.96 2.05 -1.04
C SER A 86 -13.93 1.16 -1.81
N TRP A 87 -15.15 1.01 -1.30
CA TRP A 87 -16.26 0.51 -2.11
C TRP A 87 -16.68 1.59 -3.10
N ILE A 88 -17.04 1.20 -4.31
CA ILE A 88 -17.58 2.13 -5.31
C ILE A 88 -18.91 2.70 -4.78
N GLU A 89 -19.06 4.02 -4.84
CA GLU A 89 -20.28 4.71 -4.40
C GLU A 89 -21.53 4.13 -5.08
N GLY A 90 -22.61 3.95 -4.30
CA GLY A 90 -23.88 3.38 -4.77
C GLY A 90 -24.00 1.86 -4.67
N LEU A 91 -22.94 1.16 -4.23
CA LEU A 91 -23.03 -0.25 -3.84
C LEU A 91 -23.46 -0.39 -2.38
N TRP A 92 -24.42 -1.26 -2.09
CA TRP A 92 -24.87 -1.56 -0.73
C TRP A 92 -23.90 -2.52 -0.02
N ARG A 93 -22.66 -2.08 0.23
CA ARG A 93 -21.63 -2.86 0.93
C ARG A 93 -20.90 -2.01 1.96
N ASN A 94 -20.77 -2.54 3.17
CA ASN A 94 -20.06 -1.86 4.26
C ASN A 94 -18.99 -2.74 4.94
N ASP A 95 -18.70 -3.93 4.39
CA ASP A 95 -17.67 -4.80 4.93
C ASP A 95 -16.33 -4.08 4.96
N THR A 96 -15.54 -4.37 5.99
CA THR A 96 -14.25 -3.73 6.15
C THR A 96 -13.23 -4.27 5.15
N LEU A 97 -12.61 -3.37 4.38
CA LEU A 97 -11.58 -3.70 3.40
C LEU A 97 -10.19 -3.83 4.06
N PRO A 98 -9.28 -4.64 3.49
CA PRO A 98 -7.91 -4.73 3.97
C PRO A 98 -7.14 -3.43 3.75
N GLY A 99 -6.17 -3.16 4.62
CA GLY A 99 -5.18 -2.12 4.37
C GLY A 99 -4.23 -2.56 3.25
N ILE A 100 -3.76 -1.61 2.43
CA ILE A 100 -2.88 -1.92 1.29
C ILE A 100 -1.61 -1.07 1.31
N SER A 101 -0.54 -1.63 0.77
CA SER A 101 0.68 -0.90 0.42
C SER A 101 1.29 -1.48 -0.86
N ILE A 102 1.82 -0.61 -1.70
CA ILE A 102 2.40 -0.97 -3.01
C ILE A 102 3.73 -0.24 -3.14
N GLY A 103 4.73 -0.93 -3.67
CA GLY A 103 6.03 -0.38 -3.97
C GLY A 103 6.63 -1.01 -5.23
N HIS A 104 7.75 -0.46 -5.67
CA HIS A 104 8.57 -1.06 -6.72
C HIS A 104 10.02 -0.66 -6.51
N SER A 105 10.93 -1.56 -6.85
CA SER A 105 12.35 -1.26 -6.99
C SER A 105 13.04 -2.24 -7.93
N GLY A 106 14.03 -1.76 -8.66
CA GLY A 106 14.78 -2.54 -9.64
C GLY A 106 13.83 -3.14 -10.68
N GLU A 107 13.76 -4.47 -10.70
CA GLU A 107 12.89 -5.25 -11.59
C GLU A 107 11.63 -5.78 -10.89
N TRP A 108 11.35 -5.35 -9.65
CA TRP A 108 10.32 -5.96 -8.81
C TRP A 108 9.26 -4.95 -8.37
N ALA A 109 7.99 -5.33 -8.49
CA ALA A 109 6.89 -4.73 -7.78
C ALA A 109 6.64 -5.51 -6.48
N VAL A 110 6.26 -4.81 -5.41
CA VAL A 110 5.92 -5.40 -4.10
C VAL A 110 4.55 -4.91 -3.64
N CYS A 111 3.79 -5.78 -2.99
CA CYS A 111 2.47 -5.46 -2.46
C CYS A 111 2.26 -6.12 -1.09
N ALA A 112 1.58 -5.42 -0.20
CA ALA A 112 1.13 -5.93 1.08
C ALA A 112 -0.37 -5.65 1.26
N LEU A 113 -1.10 -6.68 1.68
CA LEU A 113 -2.45 -6.59 2.22
C LEU A 113 -2.38 -6.95 3.70
N ILE A 114 -3.15 -6.25 4.52
CA ILE A 114 -3.30 -6.52 5.95
C ILE A 114 -4.79 -6.55 6.31
N GLU A 115 -5.17 -7.40 7.26
CA GLU A 115 -6.56 -7.43 7.74
C GLU A 115 -7.07 -6.05 8.18
N ALA A 116 -8.40 -5.90 8.13
CA ALA A 116 -9.06 -4.67 8.49
C ALA A 116 -8.70 -4.17 9.91
N GLY A 117 -8.72 -2.85 10.08
CA GLY A 117 -8.33 -2.22 11.35
C GLY A 117 -6.82 -1.96 11.49
N TRP A 118 -6.06 -2.16 10.41
CA TRP A 118 -4.61 -1.92 10.37
C TRP A 118 -4.20 -1.16 9.11
N TRP A 119 -3.17 -0.32 9.25
CA TRP A 119 -2.39 0.20 8.12
C TRP A 119 -1.10 -0.61 7.99
N VAL A 120 -0.65 -0.78 6.75
CA VAL A 120 0.57 -1.49 6.40
C VAL A 120 1.42 -0.64 5.46
N GLY A 121 2.73 -0.77 5.56
CA GLY A 121 3.70 -0.23 4.64
C GLY A 121 4.66 -1.33 4.22
N ILE A 122 4.90 -1.48 2.91
CA ILE A 122 5.91 -2.39 2.38
C ILE A 122 6.92 -1.63 1.57
N ASP A 123 8.18 -1.99 1.74
CA ASP A 123 9.26 -1.56 0.88
C ASP A 123 10.20 -2.72 0.55
N GLY A 124 10.78 -2.68 -0.65
CA GLY A 124 11.62 -3.74 -1.16
C GLY A 124 12.69 -3.17 -2.07
N GLU A 125 13.94 -3.56 -1.84
CA GLU A 125 15.09 -3.08 -2.60
C GLU A 125 16.04 -4.25 -2.91
N PRO A 126 16.79 -4.23 -4.03
CA PRO A 126 17.79 -5.26 -4.30
C PRO A 126 18.78 -5.38 -3.14
N ALA A 127 18.95 -6.58 -2.60
CA ALA A 127 19.73 -6.85 -1.39
C ALA A 127 21.22 -6.49 -1.55
N ASN A 128 21.73 -6.51 -2.79
CA ASN A 128 23.09 -6.13 -3.13
C ASN A 128 23.25 -4.63 -3.47
N ARG A 129 22.16 -3.83 -3.38
CA ARG A 129 22.21 -2.39 -3.62
C ARG A 129 22.97 -1.72 -2.48
N GLY A 130 24.11 -1.12 -2.81
CA GLY A 130 24.78 -0.19 -1.92
C GLY A 130 23.98 1.11 -1.80
N ILE A 131 23.87 1.63 -0.58
CA ILE A 131 23.44 3.01 -0.33
C ILE A 131 24.70 3.86 -0.27
N GLN A 132 24.73 4.95 -1.03
CA GLN A 132 25.85 5.90 -0.99
C GLN A 132 25.89 6.61 0.36
N GLU A 133 27.09 6.84 0.90
CA GLU A 133 27.27 7.39 2.24
C GLU A 133 26.62 8.77 2.41
N ASN A 134 26.56 9.58 1.36
CA ASN A 134 25.85 10.87 1.38
C ASN A 134 24.34 10.75 1.65
N ALA A 135 23.74 9.59 1.37
CA ALA A 135 22.35 9.32 1.70
C ALA A 135 22.16 8.96 3.19
N PHE A 136 23.24 8.62 3.91
CA PHE A 136 23.16 8.31 5.35
C PHE A 136 22.71 9.55 6.14
N ASP A 137 23.24 10.72 5.79
CA ASP A 137 22.81 11.99 6.36
C ASP A 137 21.34 12.33 6.04
N MET A 138 20.77 11.77 4.98
CA MET A 138 19.35 11.94 4.67
C MET A 138 18.45 11.02 5.50
N MET A 139 18.95 9.86 5.92
CA MET A 139 18.16 8.84 6.63
C MET A 139 18.35 8.83 8.15
N ALA A 140 19.51 9.26 8.66
CA ALA A 140 19.88 9.15 10.06
C ALA A 140 20.50 10.44 10.61
N LYS A 141 20.61 10.54 11.95
CA LYS A 141 21.31 11.63 12.65
C LYS A 141 21.85 11.15 14.00
N GLY A 142 22.83 11.87 14.55
CA GLY A 142 23.40 11.55 15.85
C GLY A 142 24.00 10.14 15.88
N GLU A 143 23.80 9.43 16.98
CA GLU A 143 24.36 8.08 17.19
C GLU A 143 23.94 7.06 16.11
N GLU A 144 22.72 7.17 15.57
CA GLU A 144 22.27 6.28 14.47
C GLU A 144 23.11 6.49 13.20
N LEU A 145 23.46 7.75 12.89
CA LEU A 145 24.26 8.08 11.72
C LEU A 145 25.70 7.60 11.88
N ASP A 146 26.29 7.81 13.06
CA ASP A 146 27.65 7.36 13.35
C ASP A 146 27.73 5.83 13.29
N TRP A 147 26.76 5.13 13.87
CA TRP A 147 26.65 3.69 13.78
C TRP A 147 26.48 3.20 12.33
N LEU A 148 25.71 3.93 11.51
CA LEU A 148 25.49 3.56 10.11
C LEU A 148 26.76 3.69 9.26
N ARG A 149 27.58 4.72 9.53
CA ARG A 149 28.90 4.88 8.88
C ARG A 149 29.85 3.73 9.22
N GLU A 150 29.78 3.23 10.45
CA GLU A 150 30.55 2.05 10.88
C GLU A 150 29.97 0.73 10.33
N ASN A 151 28.67 0.70 10.01
CA ASN A 151 27.95 -0.50 9.58
C ASN A 151 27.20 -0.29 8.24
N PRO A 152 27.89 0.07 7.15
CA PRO A 152 27.25 0.45 5.88
C PRO A 152 26.48 -0.70 5.22
N ASN A 153 26.82 -1.95 5.52
CA ASN A 153 26.07 -3.13 5.08
C ASN A 153 24.64 -3.20 5.64
N GLN A 154 24.32 -2.45 6.70
CA GLN A 154 22.99 -2.38 7.28
C GLN A 154 22.12 -1.27 6.65
N ALA A 155 22.71 -0.42 5.80
CA ALA A 155 22.01 0.74 5.25
C ALA A 155 20.78 0.39 4.43
N ILE A 156 20.82 -0.65 3.60
CA ILE A 156 19.65 -1.05 2.80
C ILE A 156 18.51 -1.58 3.67
N LYS A 157 18.84 -2.29 4.76
CA LYS A 157 17.86 -2.77 5.73
C LYS A 157 17.20 -1.61 6.46
N ILE A 158 17.98 -0.65 6.94
CA ILE A 158 17.43 0.51 7.66
C ILE A 158 16.63 1.41 6.72
N TRP A 159 17.10 1.61 5.49
CA TRP A 159 16.40 2.37 4.45
C TRP A 159 15.01 1.79 4.21
N THR A 160 14.94 0.51 3.82
CA THR A 160 13.67 -0.16 3.54
C THR A 160 12.75 -0.18 4.76
N ALA A 161 13.30 -0.37 5.97
CA ALA A 161 12.52 -0.34 7.21
C ALA A 161 11.90 1.03 7.47
N LYS A 162 12.65 2.12 7.28
CA LYS A 162 12.12 3.49 7.46
C LYS A 162 11.09 3.84 6.39
N GLU A 163 11.31 3.46 5.14
CA GLU A 163 10.30 3.66 4.08
C GLU A 163 9.01 2.86 4.36
N ALA A 164 9.13 1.62 4.84
CA ALA A 164 7.98 0.83 5.26
C ALA A 164 7.21 1.53 6.39
N VAL A 165 7.90 2.09 7.39
CA VAL A 165 7.26 2.89 8.45
C VAL A 165 6.54 4.12 7.89
N GLN A 166 7.20 4.91 7.03
CA GLN A 166 6.57 6.09 6.40
C GLN A 166 5.30 5.75 5.61
N LYS A 167 5.29 4.60 4.93
CA LYS A 167 4.12 4.08 4.20
C LYS A 167 3.02 3.62 5.15
N ALA A 168 3.35 2.90 6.23
CA ALA A 168 2.40 2.46 7.24
C ALA A 168 1.75 3.64 8.01
N GLU A 169 2.51 4.72 8.20
CA GLU A 169 2.03 5.99 8.78
C GLU A 169 1.18 6.82 7.81
N GLN A 170 1.19 6.49 6.51
CA GLN A 170 0.54 7.25 5.44
C GLN A 170 0.98 8.71 5.34
N LEU A 171 2.21 9.00 5.81
CA LEU A 171 2.80 10.34 5.75
C LEU A 171 3.81 10.48 4.61
N GLY A 172 4.33 9.37 4.09
CA GLY A 172 5.41 9.40 3.11
C GLY A 172 6.58 10.24 3.62
N MET A 173 7.11 11.11 2.76
CA MET A 173 8.22 12.00 3.12
C MET A 173 7.86 13.14 4.09
N ASN A 174 6.58 13.34 4.44
CA ASN A 174 6.21 14.26 5.51
C ASN A 174 6.65 13.76 6.89
N LEU A 175 6.87 12.44 7.03
CA LEU A 175 7.57 11.88 8.17
C LEU A 175 9.07 11.84 7.86
N ASN A 176 9.84 12.75 8.45
CA ASN A 176 11.29 12.81 8.23
C ASN A 176 11.97 11.51 8.72
N PRO A 177 12.69 10.77 7.86
CA PRO A 177 13.30 9.49 8.22
C PRO A 177 14.34 9.61 9.34
N ARG A 178 14.99 10.78 9.49
CA ARG A 178 15.94 11.06 10.58
C ARG A 178 15.29 11.16 11.95
N ASN A 179 13.96 11.21 12.01
CA ASN A 179 13.18 11.25 13.26
C ASN A 179 12.52 9.89 13.56
N ILE A 180 12.68 8.89 12.69
CA ILE A 180 12.13 7.56 12.90
C ILE A 180 13.12 6.75 13.73
N ASN A 181 12.73 6.40 14.95
CA ASN A 181 13.37 5.37 15.73
C ASN A 181 12.65 4.05 15.49
N LEU A 182 13.30 3.10 14.81
CA LEU A 182 12.67 1.84 14.40
C LEU A 182 12.18 0.98 15.57
N ALA A 183 12.72 1.17 16.78
CA ALA A 183 12.29 0.44 17.98
C ALA A 183 10.84 0.79 18.41
N ASP A 184 10.32 1.94 17.97
CA ASP A 184 8.99 2.43 18.34
C ASP A 184 7.88 1.90 17.41
N TYR A 185 8.24 1.12 16.38
CA TYR A 185 7.32 0.65 15.34
C TYR A 185 7.31 -0.87 15.22
N ASN A 186 6.16 -1.44 14.84
CA ASN A 186 6.13 -2.82 14.38
C ASN A 186 6.69 -2.86 12.96
N VAL A 187 7.95 -3.26 12.83
CA VAL A 187 8.64 -3.41 11.56
C VAL A 187 9.39 -4.74 11.53
N HIS A 188 9.31 -5.44 10.41
CA HIS A 188 10.02 -6.68 10.17
C HIS A 188 10.74 -6.61 8.84
N SER A 189 12.05 -6.84 8.85
CA SER A 189 12.90 -6.86 7.66
C SER A 189 13.45 -8.27 7.45
N PHE A 190 13.38 -8.76 6.22
CA PHE A 190 13.84 -10.09 5.84
C PHE A 190 14.35 -10.11 4.41
N HIS A 191 15.18 -11.10 4.10
CA HIS A 191 15.58 -11.39 2.73
C HIS A 191 14.55 -12.31 2.07
N HIS A 192 14.19 -11.99 0.83
CA HIS A 192 13.47 -12.89 -0.05
C HIS A 192 14.23 -12.94 -1.38
N ASP A 193 14.99 -14.03 -1.56
CA ASP A 193 15.98 -14.18 -2.62
C ASP A 193 16.94 -12.98 -2.71
N ASP A 194 16.85 -12.22 -3.81
CA ASP A 194 17.67 -11.07 -4.15
C ASP A 194 17.13 -9.73 -3.62
N LEU A 195 16.04 -9.73 -2.84
CA LEU A 195 15.43 -8.54 -2.26
C LEU A 195 15.62 -8.46 -0.74
N MET A 196 15.97 -7.27 -0.26
CA MET A 196 15.74 -6.84 1.12
C MET A 196 14.33 -6.26 1.19
N VAL A 197 13.44 -6.91 1.94
CA VAL A 197 12.04 -6.47 2.11
C VAL A 197 11.82 -6.06 3.55
N SER A 198 11.15 -4.94 3.74
CA SER A 198 10.68 -4.49 5.04
C SER A 198 9.17 -4.26 5.00
N VAL A 199 8.48 -4.75 6.01
CA VAL A 199 7.05 -4.51 6.24
C VAL A 199 6.85 -3.88 7.61
N ALA A 200 6.07 -2.81 7.67
CA ALA A 200 5.68 -2.16 8.91
C ALA A 200 4.16 -2.07 9.03
N TRP A 201 3.63 -2.09 10.25
CA TRP A 201 2.19 -2.02 10.48
C TRP A 201 1.82 -1.34 11.79
N ARG A 202 0.60 -0.79 11.83
CA ARG A 202 0.01 -0.17 13.00
C ARG A 202 -1.51 -0.25 12.95
N LYS A 203 -2.17 -0.06 14.09
CA LYS A 203 -3.62 0.09 14.10
C LYS A 203 -4.03 1.23 13.18
N SER A 204 -5.05 0.99 12.36
CA SER A 204 -5.59 2.03 11.50
C SER A 204 -6.21 3.11 12.39
N GLY A 205 -5.90 4.38 12.11
CA GLY A 205 -6.70 5.49 12.64
C GLY A 205 -8.11 5.48 12.05
N GLY A 206 -8.85 6.58 12.21
CA GLY A 206 -10.08 6.78 11.43
C GLY A 206 -9.80 6.69 9.92
N LYS A 207 -10.76 6.16 9.15
CA LYS A 207 -10.67 6.20 7.68
C LYS A 207 -10.57 7.67 7.22
N PRO A 208 -9.85 7.96 6.11
CA PRO A 208 -9.99 9.25 5.44
C PRO A 208 -11.47 9.48 5.13
N ARG A 209 -12.01 10.61 5.58
CA ARG A 209 -13.43 10.97 5.38
C ARG A 209 -13.74 11.07 3.88
N THR A 210 -14.84 10.49 3.46
CA THR A 210 -15.36 10.62 2.08
C THR A 210 -16.42 11.72 1.97
N SER A 211 -16.75 12.13 0.75
CA SER A 211 -17.92 12.98 0.47
C SER A 211 -19.23 12.33 0.94
N GLU A 212 -19.32 11.00 0.85
CA GLU A 212 -20.46 10.25 1.37
C GLU A 212 -20.52 10.30 2.90
N ASP A 213 -19.39 10.21 3.61
CA ASP A 213 -19.35 10.39 5.07
C ASP A 213 -19.84 11.80 5.47
N ASP A 214 -19.44 12.83 4.72
CA ASP A 214 -19.90 14.20 4.94
C ASP A 214 -21.41 14.36 4.65
N LEU A 215 -21.93 13.68 3.60
CA LEU A 215 -23.36 13.65 3.29
C LEU A 215 -24.17 12.88 4.34
N LEU A 216 -23.67 11.74 4.83
CA LEU A 216 -24.30 10.94 5.89
C LEU A 216 -24.34 11.71 7.20
N ASP A 217 -23.25 12.41 7.54
CA ASP A 217 -23.19 13.26 8.72
C ASP A 217 -24.14 14.46 8.59
N ALA A 218 -24.16 15.14 7.43
CA ALA A 218 -25.12 16.23 7.16
C ALA A 218 -26.57 15.75 7.21
N THR A 219 -26.86 14.54 6.69
CA THR A 219 -28.19 13.94 6.75
C THR A 219 -28.56 13.57 8.19
N ARG A 220 -27.64 12.98 8.94
CA ARG A 220 -27.84 12.67 10.36
C ARG A 220 -28.07 13.92 11.20
N ASP A 221 -27.32 14.98 10.94
CA ASP A 221 -27.46 16.25 11.66
C ASP A 221 -28.80 16.92 11.29
N ALA A 222 -29.19 16.89 10.00
CA ALA A 222 -30.52 17.34 9.57
C ALA A 222 -31.67 16.51 10.19
N MET A 223 -31.49 15.20 10.38
CA MET A 223 -32.46 14.34 11.07
C MET A 223 -32.53 14.60 12.58
N LYS A 224 -31.42 15.02 13.21
CA LYS A 224 -31.39 15.40 14.63
C LYS A 224 -32.02 16.77 14.88
N ASP A 225 -31.80 17.71 13.96
CA ASP A 225 -32.33 19.07 14.03
C ASP A 225 -33.81 19.15 13.60
N ASN A 226 -34.31 18.14 12.88
CA ASN A 226 -35.71 18.02 12.50
C ASN A 226 -36.26 16.59 12.75
N PRO A 227 -36.90 16.33 13.90
CA PRO A 227 -37.46 15.02 14.25
C PRO A 227 -38.54 14.49 13.29
N ASP A 228 -39.14 15.37 12.47
CA ASP A 228 -40.18 15.05 11.48
C ASP A 228 -39.60 14.79 10.08
N PHE A 229 -38.31 14.44 9.98
CA PHE A 229 -37.65 14.16 8.70
C PHE A 229 -38.22 12.91 8.01
N GLU A 230 -39.18 13.08 7.11
CA GLU A 230 -39.69 12.03 6.22
C GLU A 230 -38.80 11.87 4.97
N ILE A 231 -38.21 10.69 4.78
CA ILE A 231 -37.57 10.29 3.51
C ILE A 231 -38.70 9.96 2.51
N GLY A 232 -39.19 10.98 1.82
CA GLY A 232 -40.22 10.81 0.80
C GLY A 232 -39.67 10.24 -0.50
N CYS A 233 -39.76 8.92 -0.70
CA CYS A 233 -39.73 8.34 -2.04
C CYS A 233 -40.98 8.80 -2.81
N GLN A 234 -40.89 9.90 -3.55
CA GLN A 234 -41.94 10.27 -4.51
C GLN A 234 -41.88 9.35 -5.75
N ALA A 235 -42.44 8.15 -5.61
CA ALA A 235 -42.86 7.35 -6.76
C ALA A 235 -44.24 7.86 -7.20
N THR A 236 -44.29 8.84 -8.10
CA THR A 236 -45.51 9.20 -8.81
C THR A 236 -45.90 8.07 -9.76
N ARG A 237 -46.83 7.21 -9.33
CA ARG A 237 -47.64 6.40 -10.25
C ARG A 237 -48.77 7.29 -10.76
N ASN A 238 -48.65 7.78 -12.00
CA ASN A 238 -49.80 8.35 -12.69
C ASN A 238 -50.77 7.22 -13.10
N PRO A 239 -52.09 7.43 -12.92
CA PRO A 239 -53.13 6.49 -13.34
C PRO A 239 -53.26 6.35 -14.86
#